data_AF-A0AAD5MHD7-F1
#
_entry.id   AF-A0AAD5MHD7-F1
#
_cell.length_a   1.000
_cell.length_b   1.000
_cell.length_c   1.000
_cell.angle_alpha   90.00
_cell.angle_beta   90.00
_cell.angle_gamma   90.00
#
_symmetry.space_group_name_H-M   'P 1'
#
loop_
_entity.id
_entity.type
_entity.pdbx_description
1 polymer ?
#
loop_
_entity_poly.entity_id
_entity_poly.type
_entity_poly.pdbx_seq_one_letter_code
_entity_poly.pdbx_strand_id
1 'polypeptide(L)'
;MVFSMAADAPIEAPDISPTADAAKALVTRLVMQAVTDVLFQQGRAAFLPDAVISTILDQLTIQVNYEPLQCNMVFAPKMPDAMLQAAAMVPTCVVVGNTVTSMCVLNMNCQINMAAQLMRIDSKHLSISGSIRTTNIIMANWNRDMWQSVVNKAIRMLTSGPLATHFFSATATVS
;
A
#
# COMPACT_ATOMS: atom_id res chain seq x y z
N MET A 1 1.97 -4.63 -2.29
CA MET A 1 1.87 -3.16 -2.22
C MET A 1 1.14 -2.71 -3.46
N VAL A 2 0.35 -1.64 -3.39
CA VAL A 2 -0.53 -1.20 -4.49
C VAL A 2 0.21 -0.21 -5.38
N PHE A 3 0.61 -0.65 -6.58
CA PHE A 3 1.30 0.20 -7.55
C PHE A 3 0.30 0.92 -8.46
N SER A 4 0.75 1.96 -9.17
CA SER A 4 -0.07 2.69 -10.15
C SER A 4 0.53 2.70 -11.55
N MET A 5 -0.31 2.70 -12.57
CA MET A 5 0.08 2.95 -13.95
C MET A 5 0.11 4.46 -14.24
N ALA A 6 0.96 4.90 -15.16
CA ALA A 6 0.85 6.23 -15.74
C ALA A 6 -0.34 6.28 -16.72
N ALA A 7 -0.87 7.47 -16.97
CA ALA A 7 -2.06 7.68 -17.79
C ALA A 7 -1.91 7.21 -19.25
N ASP A 8 -0.69 6.98 -19.72
CA ASP A 8 -0.31 6.60 -21.07
C ASP A 8 0.28 5.17 -21.17
N ALA A 9 0.13 4.33 -20.14
CA ALA A 9 0.72 3.01 -20.13
C ALA A 9 0.13 2.08 -21.22
N PRO A 10 0.96 1.47 -22.09
CA PRO A 10 0.50 0.72 -23.25
C PRO A 10 0.02 -0.72 -22.93
N ILE A 11 0.19 -1.20 -21.70
CA ILE A 11 -0.27 -2.53 -21.25
C ILE A 11 -0.96 -2.40 -19.90
N GLU A 12 -2.23 -2.81 -19.83
CA GLU A 12 -2.97 -2.93 -18.58
C GLU A 12 -2.48 -4.15 -17.79
N ALA A 13 -2.02 -3.92 -16.55
CA ALA A 13 -1.87 -4.97 -15.55
C ALA A 13 -3.11 -4.95 -14.66
N PRO A 14 -3.99 -5.97 -14.71
CA PRO A 14 -5.35 -5.89 -14.15
C PRO A 14 -5.40 -5.68 -12.63
N ASP A 15 -4.33 -6.02 -11.90
CA ASP A 15 -4.28 -5.82 -10.45
C ASP A 15 -3.35 -4.65 -10.03
N ILE A 16 -2.85 -3.85 -10.99
CA ILE A 16 -2.17 -2.58 -10.73
C ILE A 16 -3.20 -1.46 -10.87
N SER A 17 -3.20 -0.50 -9.94
CA SER A 17 -4.16 0.60 -10.00
C SER A 17 -3.93 1.45 -11.25
N PRO A 18 -4.99 1.96 -11.89
CA PRO A 18 -4.85 2.72 -13.13
C PRO A 18 -4.21 4.10 -12.93
N THR A 19 -4.27 4.65 -11.71
CA THR A 19 -3.68 5.95 -11.37
C THR A 19 -3.09 5.95 -9.96
N ALA A 20 -2.19 6.90 -9.70
CA ALA A 20 -1.62 7.12 -8.37
C ALA A 20 -2.70 7.45 -7.33
N ASP A 21 -3.73 8.22 -7.72
CA ASP A 21 -4.83 8.56 -6.81
C ASP A 21 -5.71 7.36 -6.49
N ALA A 22 -5.97 6.48 -7.47
CA ALA A 22 -6.67 5.22 -7.23
C ALA A 22 -5.88 4.31 -6.29
N ALA A 23 -4.55 4.21 -6.47
CA ALA A 23 -3.68 3.46 -5.58
C ALA A 23 -3.71 4.01 -4.15
N LYS A 24 -3.59 5.33 -3.99
CA LYS A 24 -3.69 6.00 -2.69
C LYS A 24 -5.05 5.78 -2.03
N ALA A 25 -6.15 5.97 -2.77
CA ALA A 25 -7.50 5.78 -2.25
C ALA A 25 -7.73 4.33 -1.79
N LEU A 26 -7.23 3.34 -2.57
CA LEU A 26 -7.31 1.94 -2.18
C LEU A 26 -6.52 1.66 -0.89
N VAL A 27 -5.27 2.11 -0.80
CA VAL A 27 -4.44 1.93 0.41
C VAL A 27 -5.09 2.60 1.61
N THR A 28 -5.55 3.84 1.47
CA THR A 28 -6.23 4.56 2.55
C THR A 28 -7.48 3.81 3.01
N ARG A 29 -8.29 3.29 2.08
CA ARG A 29 -9.49 2.49 2.42
C ARG A 29 -9.12 1.22 3.16
N LEU A 30 -8.10 0.47 2.70
CA LEU A 30 -7.66 -0.78 3.32
C LEU A 30 -7.11 -0.55 4.73
N VAL A 31 -6.31 0.51 4.93
CA VAL A 31 -5.79 0.89 6.25
C VAL A 31 -6.91 1.31 7.17
N MET A 32 -7.84 2.15 6.72
CA MET A 32 -9.01 2.56 7.52
C MET A 32 -9.85 1.34 7.91
N GLN A 33 -10.12 0.43 6.99
CA GLN A 33 -10.87 -0.79 7.27
C GLN A 33 -10.15 -1.65 8.33
N ALA A 34 -8.86 -1.91 8.16
CA ALA A 34 -8.10 -2.72 9.11
C ALA A 34 -8.07 -2.10 10.53
N VAL A 35 -7.90 -0.78 10.63
CA VAL A 35 -7.88 -0.09 11.93
C VAL A 35 -9.27 -0.11 12.58
N THR A 36 -10.30 0.22 11.82
CA THR A 36 -11.69 0.27 12.30
C THR A 36 -12.18 -1.11 12.75
N ASP A 37 -11.91 -2.17 11.98
CA ASP A 37 -12.30 -3.54 12.33
C ASP A 37 -11.64 -3.99 13.64
N VAL A 38 -10.35 -3.67 13.82
CA VAL A 38 -9.63 -3.99 15.06
C VAL A 38 -10.20 -3.21 16.24
N LEU A 39 -10.49 -1.92 16.08
CA LEU A 39 -11.09 -1.12 17.14
C LEU A 39 -12.50 -1.60 17.49
N PHE A 40 -13.29 -2.03 16.51
CA PHE A 40 -14.58 -2.68 16.77
C PHE A 40 -14.43 -3.96 17.59
N GLN A 41 -13.48 -4.83 17.22
CA GLN A 41 -13.21 -6.05 17.97
C GLN A 41 -12.78 -5.76 19.41
N GLN A 42 -11.92 -4.75 19.62
CA GLN A 42 -11.48 -4.35 20.95
C GLN A 42 -12.62 -3.76 21.78
N GLY A 43 -13.47 -2.91 21.20
CA GLY A 43 -14.63 -2.34 21.88
C GLY A 43 -15.62 -3.41 22.32
N ARG A 44 -15.90 -4.39 21.45
CA ARG A 44 -16.75 -5.54 21.79
C ARG A 44 -16.15 -6.42 22.89
N ALA A 45 -14.83 -6.65 22.86
CA ALA A 45 -14.13 -7.37 23.92
C ALA A 45 -14.18 -6.65 25.27
N ALA A 46 -14.33 -5.32 25.25
CA ALA A 46 -14.56 -4.49 26.43
C ALA A 46 -16.06 -4.33 26.79
N PHE A 47 -16.94 -5.13 26.20
CA PHE A 47 -18.40 -5.10 26.40
C PHE A 47 -19.07 -3.77 26.06
N LEU A 48 -18.47 -2.97 25.17
CA LEU A 48 -19.11 -1.76 24.66
C LEU A 48 -20.19 -2.13 23.63
N PRO A 49 -21.38 -1.49 23.68
CA PRO A 49 -22.39 -1.65 22.65
C PRO A 49 -21.90 -1.13 21.29
N ASP A 50 -22.30 -1.78 20.19
CA ASP A 50 -21.89 -1.41 18.83
C ASP A 50 -22.18 0.07 18.48
N ALA A 51 -23.29 0.63 18.96
CA ALA A 51 -23.63 2.05 18.75
C ALA A 51 -22.63 3.00 19.44
N VAL A 52 -22.14 2.61 20.63
CA VAL A 52 -21.12 3.38 21.36
C VAL A 52 -19.79 3.29 20.62
N ILE A 53 -19.42 2.10 20.15
CA ILE A 53 -18.20 1.90 19.38
C ILE A 53 -18.23 2.72 18.09
N SER A 54 -19.34 2.71 17.35
CA SER A 54 -19.50 3.52 16.14
C SER A 54 -19.30 5.01 16.42
N THR A 55 -19.90 5.53 17.50
CA THR A 55 -19.75 6.94 17.89
C THR A 55 -18.31 7.29 18.24
N ILE A 56 -17.59 6.36 18.89
CA ILE A 56 -16.17 6.51 19.22
C ILE A 56 -15.32 6.56 17.94
N LEU A 57 -15.66 5.74 16.94
CA LEU A 57 -14.95 5.65 15.67
C LEU A 57 -15.19 6.85 14.76
N ASP A 58 -16.37 7.47 14.82
CA ASP A 58 -16.66 8.72 14.11
C ASP A 58 -15.77 9.89 14.58
N GLN A 59 -15.19 9.77 15.78
CA GLN A 59 -14.25 10.73 16.36
C GLN A 59 -12.77 10.42 16.05
N LEU A 60 -12.53 9.36 15.27
CA LEU A 60 -11.21 8.92 14.84
C LEU A 60 -10.83 9.60 13.52
N THR A 61 -9.64 10.17 13.46
CA THR A 61 -9.03 10.68 12.23
C THR A 61 -7.81 9.86 11.90
N ILE A 62 -7.84 9.15 10.77
CA ILE A 62 -6.70 8.40 10.25
C ILE A 62 -6.11 9.18 9.08
N GLN A 63 -4.84 9.56 9.20
CA GLN A 63 -4.07 10.14 8.11
C GLN A 63 -3.12 9.08 7.56
N VAL A 64 -3.15 8.86 6.25
CA VAL A 64 -2.28 7.90 5.56
C VAL A 64 -1.42 8.66 4.55
N ASN A 65 -0.12 8.51 4.69
CA ASN A 65 0.90 9.04 3.79
C ASN A 65 1.46 7.88 2.97
N TYR A 66 1.16 7.89 1.68
CA TYR A 66 1.61 6.87 0.73
C TYR A 66 1.97 7.51 -0.61
N GLU A 67 3.16 7.19 -1.12
CA GLU A 67 3.63 7.62 -2.44
C GLU A 67 3.69 6.40 -3.38
N PRO A 68 2.62 6.10 -4.14
CA PRO A 68 2.62 4.95 -5.03
C PRO A 68 3.70 5.12 -6.10
N LEU A 69 4.33 4.00 -6.48
CA LEU A 69 5.17 3.99 -7.66
C LEU A 69 4.31 4.19 -8.91
N GLN A 70 4.72 5.10 -9.78
CA GLN A 70 4.12 5.30 -11.09
C GLN A 70 4.92 4.51 -12.13
N CYS A 71 4.25 3.59 -12.79
CA CYS A 71 4.80 2.76 -13.84
C CYS A 71 4.27 3.22 -15.19
N ASN A 72 5.12 3.82 -16.02
CA ASN A 72 4.70 4.28 -17.35
C ASN A 72 4.59 3.12 -18.34
N MET A 73 5.35 2.05 -18.14
CA MET A 73 5.17 0.81 -18.88
C MET A 73 5.32 -0.38 -17.94
N VAL A 74 4.55 -1.42 -18.20
CA VAL A 74 4.65 -2.71 -17.52
C VAL A 74 5.28 -3.71 -18.47
N PHE A 75 6.48 -4.18 -18.15
CA PHE A 75 7.10 -5.24 -18.94
C PHE A 75 6.43 -6.58 -18.69
N ALA A 76 5.81 -7.16 -19.73
CA ALA A 76 5.40 -8.56 -19.76
C ALA A 76 6.47 -9.38 -20.50
N PRO A 77 6.73 -10.65 -20.14
CA PRO A 77 7.79 -11.49 -20.71
C PRO A 77 7.72 -11.75 -22.23
N LYS A 78 6.74 -11.18 -22.94
CA LYS A 78 6.55 -11.27 -24.40
C LYS A 78 6.35 -9.88 -25.04
N MET A 79 7.10 -8.86 -24.64
CA MET A 79 7.08 -7.58 -25.36
C MET A 79 7.88 -7.65 -26.68
N PRO A 80 7.39 -7.05 -27.77
CA PRO A 80 8.16 -6.89 -29.01
C PRO A 80 9.38 -6.00 -28.80
N ASP A 81 10.49 -6.27 -29.49
CA ASP A 81 11.76 -5.52 -29.38
C ASP A 81 11.61 -4.00 -29.63
N ALA A 82 10.61 -3.60 -30.43
CA ALA A 82 10.28 -2.20 -30.66
C ALA A 82 9.73 -1.48 -29.41
N MET A 83 8.99 -2.18 -28.55
CA MET A 83 8.51 -1.63 -27.27
C MET A 83 9.62 -1.59 -26.22
N LEU A 84 10.60 -2.50 -26.31
CA LEU A 84 11.81 -2.50 -25.47
C LEU A 84 12.67 -1.24 -25.67
N GLN A 85 12.74 -0.72 -26.89
CA GLN A 85 13.48 0.51 -27.19
C GLN A 85 12.72 1.76 -26.73
N ALA A 86 11.39 1.78 -26.82
CA ALA A 86 10.57 2.87 -26.29
C ALA A 86 10.61 2.92 -24.74
N ALA A 87 10.62 1.75 -24.10
CA ALA A 87 10.78 1.60 -22.65
C ALA A 87 12.12 2.15 -22.11
N ALA A 88 13.15 2.29 -22.96
CA ALA A 88 14.42 2.88 -22.58
C ALA A 88 14.32 4.38 -22.26
N MET A 89 13.27 5.08 -22.68
CA MET A 89 13.14 6.54 -22.49
C MET A 89 12.19 6.96 -21.36
N VAL A 90 11.55 6.01 -20.67
CA VAL A 90 10.50 6.28 -19.67
C VAL A 90 10.63 5.31 -18.49
N PRO A 91 10.22 5.68 -17.26
CA PRO A 91 10.29 4.79 -16.10
C PRO A 91 9.44 3.53 -16.32
N THR A 92 10.13 2.43 -16.65
CA THR A 92 9.49 1.14 -16.94
C THR A 92 9.57 0.25 -15.71
N CYS A 93 8.44 -0.27 -15.28
CA CYS A 93 8.36 -1.22 -14.18
C CYS A 93 8.40 -2.65 -14.71
N VAL A 94 9.20 -3.48 -14.05
CA VAL A 94 9.24 -4.91 -14.30
C VAL A 94 8.23 -5.58 -13.39
N VAL A 95 7.21 -6.20 -14.00
CA VAL A 95 6.18 -6.96 -13.27
C VAL A 95 6.43 -8.44 -13.49
N VAL A 96 6.61 -9.17 -12.38
CA VAL A 96 6.71 -10.63 -12.38
C VAL A 96 5.46 -11.18 -11.72
N GLY A 97 4.66 -11.91 -12.50
CA GLY A 97 3.31 -12.32 -12.09
C GLY A 97 2.43 -11.09 -11.89
N ASN A 98 2.23 -10.71 -10.64
CA ASN A 98 1.41 -9.57 -10.26
C ASN A 98 2.09 -8.57 -9.30
N THR A 99 3.43 -8.63 -9.23
CA THR A 99 4.22 -7.75 -8.36
C THR A 99 5.23 -6.97 -9.18
N VAL A 100 5.31 -5.66 -8.96
CA VAL A 100 6.44 -4.86 -9.45
C VAL A 100 7.67 -5.23 -8.63
N THR A 101 8.65 -5.87 -9.27
CA THR A 101 9.86 -6.37 -8.59
C THR A 101 11.05 -5.43 -8.72
N SER A 102 11.11 -4.66 -9.80
CA SER A 102 12.22 -3.75 -10.11
C SER A 102 11.80 -2.69 -11.13
N MET A 103 12.65 -1.68 -11.28
CA MET A 103 12.51 -0.65 -12.32
C MET A 103 13.64 -0.75 -13.33
N CYS A 104 13.39 -0.40 -14.58
CA CYS A 104 14.42 -0.29 -15.59
C CYS A 104 15.27 0.97 -15.38
N VAL A 105 16.58 0.87 -15.58
CA VAL A 105 17.45 2.05 -15.68
C VAL A 105 17.04 2.87 -16.92
N LEU A 106 16.81 4.17 -16.74
CA LEU A 106 16.54 5.09 -17.85
C LEU A 106 17.72 5.10 -18.83
N ASN A 107 17.42 5.18 -20.11
CA ASN A 107 18.33 5.17 -21.26
C ASN A 107 19.07 3.84 -21.48
N MET A 108 18.54 2.72 -20.99
CA MET A 108 19.05 1.38 -21.28
C MET A 108 17.94 0.47 -21.84
N ASN A 109 18.29 -0.41 -22.78
CA ASN A 109 17.40 -1.48 -23.22
C ASN A 109 17.13 -2.38 -22.01
N CYS A 110 15.90 -2.39 -21.50
CA CYS A 110 15.60 -3.11 -20.27
C CYS A 110 15.46 -4.62 -20.50
N GLN A 111 16.51 -5.39 -20.24
CA GLN A 111 16.47 -6.85 -20.29
C GLN A 111 16.46 -7.41 -18.87
N ILE A 112 15.38 -8.12 -18.50
CA ILE A 112 15.20 -8.70 -17.14
C ILE A 112 16.35 -9.67 -16.78
N ASN A 113 16.97 -10.30 -17.78
CA ASN A 113 18.08 -11.24 -17.58
C ASN A 113 19.41 -10.53 -17.28
N MET A 114 19.47 -9.19 -17.37
CA MET A 114 20.67 -8.40 -17.09
C MET A 114 20.46 -7.54 -15.84
N ALA A 115 21.00 -8.00 -14.70
CA ALA A 115 20.90 -7.29 -13.43
C ALA A 115 21.43 -5.84 -13.47
N ALA A 116 22.38 -5.53 -14.37
CA ALA A 116 22.93 -4.18 -14.55
C ALA A 116 21.92 -3.16 -15.10
N GLN A 117 20.80 -3.62 -15.66
CA GLN A 117 19.75 -2.78 -16.26
C GLN A 117 18.55 -2.60 -15.32
N LEU A 118 18.61 -3.18 -14.12
CA LEU A 118 17.55 -3.13 -13.12
C LEU A 118 17.97 -2.25 -11.93
N MET A 119 17.11 -1.31 -11.58
CA MET A 119 17.19 -0.53 -10.36
C MET A 119 16.26 -1.08 -9.30
N ARG A 120 16.69 -0.98 -8.05
CA ARG A 120 15.83 -1.21 -6.90
C ARG A 120 14.80 -0.09 -6.79
N ILE A 121 13.60 -0.46 -6.39
CA ILE A 121 12.54 0.50 -6.06
C ILE A 121 12.92 1.20 -4.76
N ASP A 122 12.81 2.52 -4.73
CA ASP A 122 13.06 3.30 -3.50
C ASP A 122 12.05 2.90 -2.40
N SER A 123 12.58 2.75 -1.18
CA SER A 123 11.82 2.50 0.04
C SER A 123 10.60 3.40 0.25
N LYS A 124 10.61 4.66 -0.23
CA LYS A 124 9.46 5.56 -0.13
C LYS A 124 8.21 5.07 -0.87
N HIS A 125 8.40 4.32 -1.95
CA HIS A 125 7.29 3.69 -2.70
C HIS A 125 6.86 2.34 -2.10
N LEU A 126 7.69 1.81 -1.21
CA LEU A 126 7.50 0.53 -0.55
C LEU A 126 7.04 0.67 0.91
N SER A 127 6.80 1.89 1.38
CA SER A 127 6.41 2.16 2.76
C SER A 127 5.14 2.99 2.81
N ILE A 128 4.32 2.70 3.82
CA ILE A 128 3.12 3.45 4.15
C ILE A 128 3.35 3.98 5.56
N SER A 129 3.16 5.28 5.73
CA SER A 129 3.20 5.91 7.04
C SER A 129 1.88 6.61 7.31
N GLY A 130 1.64 7.04 8.54
CA GLY A 130 0.38 7.68 8.89
C GLY A 130 0.30 8.03 10.36
N SER A 131 -0.81 8.66 10.74
CA SER A 131 -1.13 8.92 12.13
C SER A 131 -2.59 8.63 12.41
N ILE A 132 -2.87 8.14 13.61
CA ILE A 132 -4.22 7.95 14.13
C ILE A 132 -4.41 9.00 15.23
N ARG A 133 -5.44 9.82 15.10
CA ARG A 133 -5.82 10.81 16.10
C ARG A 133 -7.24 10.52 16.56
N THR A 134 -7.52 10.81 17.82
CA THR A 134 -8.87 10.68 18.37
C THR A 134 -9.17 11.88 19.26
N THR A 135 -10.41 12.34 19.21
CA THR A 135 -10.94 13.30 20.18
C THR A 135 -11.75 12.62 21.28
N ASN A 136 -11.93 11.30 21.19
CA ASN A 136 -12.68 10.53 22.14
C ASN A 136 -11.89 10.29 23.43
N ILE A 137 -12.46 10.68 24.57
CA ILE A 137 -11.78 10.61 25.88
C ILE A 137 -11.42 9.17 26.31
N ILE A 138 -12.17 8.15 25.86
CA ILE A 138 -11.90 6.76 26.21
C ILE A 138 -10.60 6.31 25.55
N MET A 139 -10.49 6.50 24.23
CA MET A 139 -9.29 6.12 23.47
C MET A 139 -8.11 7.06 23.71
N ALA A 140 -8.35 8.33 24.02
CA ALA A 140 -7.30 9.28 24.35
C ALA A 140 -6.52 8.90 25.61
N ASN A 141 -7.17 8.20 26.56
CA ASN A 141 -6.54 7.72 27.79
C ASN A 141 -5.88 6.34 27.64
N TRP A 142 -5.88 5.74 26.45
CA TRP A 142 -5.20 4.47 26.23
C TRP A 142 -3.69 4.65 26.32
N ASN A 143 -3.04 3.72 27.01
CA ASN A 143 -1.60 3.69 27.08
C ASN A 143 -0.99 3.23 25.73
N ARG A 144 0.33 3.39 25.60
CA ARG A 144 1.07 3.02 24.39
C ARG A 144 0.90 1.55 24.02
N ASP A 145 0.82 0.64 24.99
CA ASP A 145 0.69 -0.79 24.75
C ASP A 145 -0.67 -1.16 24.15
N MET A 146 -1.74 -0.49 24.58
CA MET A 146 -3.08 -0.64 24.00
C MET A 146 -3.10 -0.18 22.55
N TRP A 147 -2.53 1.01 22.26
CA TRP A 147 -2.39 1.49 20.89
C TRP A 147 -1.50 0.58 20.03
N GLN A 148 -0.40 0.09 20.58
CA GLN A 148 0.49 -0.83 19.88
C GLN A 148 -0.20 -2.16 19.59
N SER A 149 -1.06 -2.64 20.49
CA SER A 149 -1.88 -3.84 20.27
C SER A 149 -2.84 -3.67 19.09
N VAL A 150 -3.52 -2.51 18.99
CA VAL A 150 -4.38 -2.19 17.84
C VAL A 150 -3.57 -2.16 16.56
N VAL A 151 -2.47 -1.42 16.54
CA VAL A 151 -1.62 -1.24 15.36
C VAL A 151 -1.03 -2.59 14.91
N ASN A 152 -0.59 -3.45 15.83
CA ASN A 152 -0.08 -4.78 15.52
C ASN A 152 -1.16 -5.69 14.92
N LYS A 153 -2.39 -5.62 15.42
CA LYS A 153 -3.52 -6.39 14.86
C LYS A 153 -3.90 -5.87 13.47
N ALA A 154 -3.92 -4.55 13.27
CA ALA A 154 -4.19 -3.94 11.98
C ALA A 154 -3.13 -4.36 10.95
N ILE A 155 -1.85 -4.35 11.33
CA ILE A 155 -0.75 -4.90 10.53
C ILE A 155 -1.01 -6.35 10.14
N ARG A 156 -1.37 -7.21 11.10
CA ARG A 156 -1.65 -8.62 10.81
C ARG A 156 -2.79 -8.79 9.81
N MET A 157 -3.85 -7.98 9.91
CA MET A 157 -4.94 -7.99 8.93
C MET A 157 -4.46 -7.59 7.54
N LEU A 158 -3.56 -6.59 7.46
CA LEU A 158 -2.97 -6.13 6.21
C LEU A 158 -2.01 -7.15 5.59
N THR A 159 -1.17 -7.83 6.37
CA THR A 159 -0.08 -8.68 5.85
C THR A 159 -0.42 -10.16 5.74
N SER A 160 -1.31 -10.66 6.59
CA SER A 160 -1.59 -12.10 6.73
C SER A 160 -3.08 -12.42 6.83
N GLY A 161 -3.93 -11.39 6.89
CA GLY A 161 -5.37 -11.52 7.01
C GLY A 161 -6.09 -11.36 5.68
N PRO A 162 -7.37 -10.95 5.70
CA PRO A 162 -8.20 -10.85 4.50
C PRO A 162 -7.70 -9.81 3.48
N LEU A 163 -6.74 -8.96 3.85
CA LEU A 163 -6.18 -7.91 2.99
C LEU A 163 -4.75 -8.24 2.51
N ALA A 164 -4.24 -9.45 2.82
CA ALA A 164 -2.87 -9.89 2.54
C ALA A 164 -2.48 -9.88 1.06
N THR A 165 -3.46 -9.95 0.15
CA THR A 165 -3.24 -9.86 -1.30
C THR A 165 -2.60 -8.54 -1.72
N HIS A 166 -2.67 -7.50 -0.89
CA HIS A 166 -2.17 -6.16 -1.22
C HIS A 166 -0.91 -5.75 -0.44
N PHE A 167 -0.45 -6.52 0.55
CA PHE A 167 0.71 -6.16 1.39
C PHE A 167 1.63 -7.35 1.62
N PHE A 168 2.92 -7.18 1.29
CA PHE A 168 3.93 -8.23 1.47
C PHE A 168 4.50 -8.23 2.90
N SER A 169 4.68 -7.05 3.48
CA SER A 169 5.11 -6.86 4.86
C SER A 169 4.59 -5.50 5.37
N ALA A 170 4.44 -5.37 6.68
CA ALA A 170 4.11 -4.12 7.32
C ALA A 170 4.69 -4.11 8.73
N THR A 171 5.22 -2.96 9.13
CA THR A 171 5.75 -2.67 10.45
C THR A 171 5.22 -1.31 10.88
N ALA A 172 4.95 -1.12 12.17
CA ALA A 172 4.49 0.17 12.66
C ALA A 172 4.96 0.40 14.09
N THR A 173 5.18 1.68 14.37
CA THR A 173 5.70 2.20 15.62
C THR A 173 4.70 3.22 16.15
N VAL A 174 4.21 3.01 17.37
CA VAL A 174 3.43 4.03 18.09
C VAL A 174 4.42 4.99 18.74
N SER A 175 4.31 6.28 18.50
CA SER A 175 5.17 7.34 19.05
C SER A 175 4.38 8.31 19.91
#